data_AF-A0A7J4ZUV7-F1
#
_entry.id   AF-A0A7J4ZUV7-F1
#
_cell.length_a   1.000
_cell.length_b   1.000
_cell.length_c   1.000
_cell.angle_alpha   90.00
_cell.angle_beta   90.00
_cell.angle_gamma   90.00
#
_symmetry.space_group_name_H-M   'P 1'
#
loop_
_entity.id
_entity.type
_entity.pdbx_description
1 polymer ?
#
loop_
_entity_poly.entity_id
_entity_poly.type
_entity_poly.pdbx_seq_one_letter_code
_entity_poly.pdbx_strand_id
1 'polypeptide(L)'
;MFSASGHTIQWLKPDIGEEEWEFLNHPDKQGFYRRHDIEWERLVVAFDRGRLEPYPRSDRIGGIVVSGAYHTYDDYATYLAKAKRGYRKSYSAMEDSLQRAGTLTLKAPIVICCRDEALLFSGYRRLCLAWNYGMVPYVWLVTLP
;
A
#
# COMPACT_ATOMS: atom_id res chain seq x y z
N MET A 1 -20.25 -8.08 -16.96
CA MET A 1 -19.38 -7.60 -18.05
C MET A 1 -18.09 -7.09 -17.42
N PHE A 2 -17.01 -7.88 -17.43
CA PHE A 2 -15.71 -7.38 -17.02
C PHE A 2 -15.18 -6.54 -18.19
N SER A 3 -15.31 -5.22 -18.09
CA SER A 3 -14.54 -4.31 -18.93
C SER A 3 -13.09 -4.57 -18.58
N ALA A 4 -12.38 -5.31 -19.44
CA ALA A 4 -10.92 -5.40 -19.39
C ALA A 4 -10.41 -4.01 -19.77
N SER A 5 -10.44 -3.10 -18.80
CA SER A 5 -9.98 -1.75 -19.00
C SER A 5 -8.51 -1.86 -19.42
N GLY A 6 -8.13 -1.32 -20.57
CA GLY A 6 -6.74 -1.30 -21.05
C GLY A 6 -5.80 -0.48 -20.16
N HIS A 7 -6.28 -0.05 -18.99
CA HIS A 7 -5.53 0.67 -17.98
C HIS A 7 -4.46 -0.24 -17.38
N THR A 8 -3.27 0.31 -17.18
CA THR A 8 -2.16 -0.39 -16.55
C THR A 8 -1.47 0.49 -15.52
N ILE A 9 -0.95 -0.13 -14.46
CA ILE A 9 -0.10 0.56 -13.48
C ILE A 9 1.26 -0.15 -13.45
N GLN A 10 2.32 0.61 -13.70
CA GLN A 10 3.70 0.17 -13.53
C GLN A 10 4.18 0.52 -12.12
N TRP A 11 4.80 -0.45 -11.44
CA TRP A 11 5.20 -0.31 -10.04
C TRP A 11 6.71 -0.15 -9.90
N LEU A 12 7.13 0.91 -9.23
CA LEU A 12 8.53 1.20 -8.93
C LEU A 12 8.86 0.84 -7.48
N LYS A 13 10.12 0.52 -7.19
CA LYS A 13 10.63 0.45 -5.81
C LYS A 13 10.32 1.80 -5.11
N PRO A 14 9.66 1.79 -3.94
CA PRO A 14 9.41 3.01 -3.19
C PRO A 14 10.70 3.58 -2.60
N ASP A 15 10.65 4.82 -2.15
CA ASP A 15 11.74 5.44 -1.40
C ASP A 15 11.37 5.41 0.08
N ILE A 16 12.20 4.73 0.89
CA ILE A 16 11.94 4.64 2.33
C ILE A 16 12.10 5.99 3.02
N GLY A 17 12.98 6.88 2.54
CA GLY A 17 13.20 8.19 3.15
C GLY A 17 11.95 9.07 3.15
N GLU A 18 11.10 8.94 2.12
CA GLU A 18 9.81 9.66 2.04
C GLU A 18 8.79 9.20 3.09
N GLU A 19 9.02 8.06 3.73
CA GLU A 19 8.07 7.38 4.62
C GLU A 19 8.48 7.46 6.10
N GLU A 20 9.59 8.15 6.42
CA GLU A 20 10.08 8.35 7.79
C GLU A 20 9.02 9.04 8.66
N TRP A 21 8.35 10.06 8.11
CA TRP A 21 7.28 10.74 8.82
C TRP A 21 6.13 9.78 9.18
N GLU A 22 5.76 8.86 8.27
CA GLU A 22 4.71 7.86 8.49
C GLU A 22 5.11 6.89 9.61
N PHE A 23 6.38 6.47 9.62
CA PHE A 23 6.91 5.60 10.66
C PHE A 23 6.88 6.26 12.04
N LEU A 24 7.33 7.51 12.15
CA LEU A 24 7.45 8.21 13.43
C LEU A 24 6.11 8.73 13.96
N ASN A 25 5.16 9.07 13.08
CA ASN A 25 3.99 9.87 13.48
C ASN A 25 2.64 9.17 13.29
N HIS A 26 2.54 8.07 12.53
CA HIS A 26 1.22 7.44 12.31
C HIS A 26 0.77 6.64 13.54
N PRO A 27 -0.27 7.08 14.29
CA PRO A 27 -0.59 6.53 15.60
C PRO A 27 -1.02 5.05 15.53
N ASP A 28 -1.82 4.69 14.53
CA ASP A 28 -2.36 3.33 14.39
C ASP A 28 -1.29 2.26 14.13
N LYS A 29 -0.08 2.68 13.71
CA LYS A 29 1.02 1.78 13.35
C LYS A 29 2.02 1.60 14.49
N GLN A 30 2.06 2.54 15.45
CA GLN A 30 2.96 2.50 16.61
C GLN A 30 2.77 1.24 17.47
N GLY A 31 1.55 0.69 17.50
CA GLY A 31 1.28 -0.56 18.19
C GLY A 31 2.02 -1.75 17.55
N PHE A 32 2.03 -1.80 16.21
CA PHE A 32 2.73 -2.85 15.47
C PHE A 32 4.24 -2.76 15.66
N TYR A 33 4.83 -1.57 15.51
CA TYR A 33 6.28 -1.38 15.66
C TYR A 33 6.78 -1.78 17.06
N ARG A 34 6.08 -1.34 18.10
CA ARG A 34 6.44 -1.68 19.49
C ARG A 34 6.30 -3.16 19.82
N ARG A 35 5.27 -3.84 19.32
CA ARG A 35 5.09 -5.29 19.57
C ARG A 35 6.18 -6.14 18.91
N HIS A 36 6.68 -5.69 17.77
CA HIS A 36 7.66 -6.41 16.95
C HIS A 36 9.09 -5.87 17.07
N ASP A 37 9.32 -4.93 17.99
CA ASP A 37 10.64 -4.30 18.20
C ASP A 37 11.26 -3.77 16.90
N ILE A 38 10.44 -3.05 16.13
CA ILE A 38 10.83 -2.47 14.85
C ILE A 38 11.30 -1.04 15.10
N GLU A 39 12.58 -0.83 14.87
CA GLU A 39 13.21 0.49 14.83
C GLU A 39 13.34 0.99 13.38
N TRP A 40 13.46 2.30 13.22
CA TRP A 40 13.54 2.92 11.89
C TRP A 40 14.77 2.46 11.12
N GLU A 41 15.93 2.47 11.77
CA GLU A 41 17.22 2.07 11.21
C GLU A 41 17.17 0.60 10.74
N ARG A 42 16.54 -0.26 11.55
CA ARG A 42 16.33 -1.67 11.22
C ARG A 42 15.41 -1.84 10.01
N LEU A 43 14.35 -1.04 9.93
CA LEU A 43 13.45 -1.03 8.77
C LEU A 43 14.18 -0.57 7.50
N VAL A 44 14.99 0.50 7.57
CA VAL A 44 15.78 1.01 6.43
C VAL A 44 16.72 -0.06 5.89
N VAL A 45 17.46 -0.77 6.77
CA VAL A 45 18.36 -1.85 6.35
C VAL A 45 17.61 -3.01 5.68
N ALA A 46 16.44 -3.39 6.21
CA ALA A 46 15.63 -4.45 5.63
C ALA A 46 14.94 -4.03 4.33
N PHE A 47 14.62 -2.74 4.18
CA PHE A 47 13.88 -2.20 3.05
C PHE A 47 14.58 -2.47 1.72
N ASP A 48 15.91 -2.40 1.68
CA ASP A 48 16.68 -2.67 0.46
C ASP A 48 16.63 -4.13 0.01
N ARG A 49 16.31 -5.04 0.92
CA ARG A 49 16.10 -6.47 0.64
C ARG A 49 14.63 -6.80 0.34
N GLY A 50 13.76 -5.79 0.33
CA GLY A 50 12.37 -5.97 -0.04
C GLY A 50 12.22 -6.44 -1.48
N ARG A 51 11.02 -6.88 -1.82
CA ARG A 51 10.70 -7.42 -3.15
C ARG A 51 9.33 -6.96 -3.61
N LEU A 52 9.17 -6.78 -4.93
CA LEU A 52 7.86 -6.53 -5.52
C LEU A 52 7.08 -7.84 -5.54
N GLU A 53 5.94 -7.85 -4.86
CA GLU A 53 5.06 -9.01 -4.75
C GLU A 53 3.65 -8.65 -5.21
N PRO A 54 2.97 -9.53 -5.99
CA PRO A 54 1.59 -9.31 -6.35
C PRO A 54 0.71 -9.35 -5.10
N TYR A 55 -0.19 -8.38 -4.97
CA TYR A 55 -1.12 -8.30 -3.86
C TYR A 55 -2.56 -8.17 -4.38
N PRO A 56 -3.21 -9.30 -4.72
CA PRO A 56 -4.62 -9.28 -5.12
C PRO A 56 -5.48 -8.71 -3.99
N ARG A 57 -6.69 -8.26 -4.32
CA ARG A 57 -7.62 -7.68 -3.34
C ARG A 57 -7.95 -8.68 -2.24
N SER A 58 -7.27 -8.56 -1.10
CA SER A 58 -7.31 -9.51 0.02
C SER A 58 -6.81 -8.84 1.31
N ASP A 59 -7.27 -9.34 2.44
CA ASP A 59 -6.68 -9.07 3.77
C ASP A 59 -5.33 -9.75 3.96
N ARG A 60 -4.87 -10.57 3.01
CA ARG A 60 -3.70 -11.44 3.18
C ARG A 60 -2.68 -11.31 2.06
N ILE A 61 -1.41 -11.42 2.44
CA ILE A 61 -0.28 -11.61 1.53
C ILE A 61 0.48 -12.88 1.93
N GLY A 62 0.62 -13.83 0.99
CA GLY A 62 1.29 -15.11 1.29
C GLY A 62 0.67 -15.88 2.47
N GLY A 63 -0.64 -15.73 2.73
CA GLY A 63 -1.34 -16.34 3.87
C GLY A 63 -1.34 -15.53 5.18
N ILE A 64 -0.51 -14.48 5.26
CA ILE A 64 -0.34 -13.63 6.44
C ILE A 64 -1.34 -12.48 6.40
N VAL A 65 -2.04 -12.23 7.51
CA VAL A 65 -3.00 -11.12 7.62
C VAL A 65 -2.28 -9.78 7.64
N VAL A 66 -2.71 -8.87 6.77
CA VAL A 66 -2.16 -7.52 6.61
C VAL A 66 -3.06 -6.51 7.31
N SER A 67 -2.58 -5.98 8.43
CA SER A 67 -3.23 -4.91 9.15
C SER A 67 -3.29 -3.62 8.31
N GLY A 68 -4.43 -2.94 8.32
CA GLY A 68 -4.64 -1.69 7.57
C GLY A 68 -4.94 -1.86 6.08
N ALA A 69 -5.00 -3.10 5.56
CA ALA A 69 -5.47 -3.40 4.21
C ALA A 69 -6.99 -3.63 4.20
N TYR A 70 -7.74 -2.52 4.23
CA TYR A 70 -9.20 -2.47 4.13
C TYR A 70 -9.69 -2.92 2.74
N HIS A 71 -9.66 -4.23 2.50
CA HIS A 71 -9.76 -4.84 1.19
C HIS A 71 -11.20 -4.99 0.65
N THR A 72 -12.24 -4.77 1.45
CA THR A 72 -13.63 -4.85 0.95
C THR A 72 -14.03 -3.57 0.20
N TYR A 73 -15.10 -3.63 -0.61
CA TYR A 73 -15.62 -2.42 -1.26
C TYR A 73 -16.29 -1.48 -0.26
N ASP A 74 -16.93 -2.03 0.78
CA ASP A 74 -17.60 -1.25 1.82
C ASP A 74 -16.60 -0.49 2.70
N ASP A 75 -15.49 -1.14 3.06
CA ASP A 75 -14.43 -0.47 3.82
C ASP A 75 -13.81 0.67 2.99
N TYR A 76 -13.63 0.45 1.69
CA TYR A 76 -13.11 1.47 0.78
C TYR A 76 -14.03 2.71 0.70
N ALA A 77 -15.33 2.50 0.51
CA ALA A 77 -16.30 3.60 0.45
C ALA A 77 -16.32 4.39 1.77
N THR A 78 -16.30 3.67 2.89
CA THR A 78 -16.24 4.25 4.23
C THR A 78 -14.96 5.04 4.47
N TYR A 79 -13.82 4.49 4.04
CA TYR A 79 -12.51 5.11 4.19
C TYR A 79 -12.42 6.39 3.37
N LEU A 80 -12.83 6.38 2.10
CA LEU A 80 -12.82 7.58 1.25
C LEU A 80 -13.70 8.71 1.82
N ALA A 81 -14.87 8.36 2.35
CA ALA A 81 -15.77 9.33 2.98
C ALA A 81 -15.09 10.05 4.16
N LYS A 82 -14.32 9.29 4.96
CA LYS A 82 -13.59 9.80 6.14
C LYS A 82 -12.20 10.37 5.81
N ALA A 83 -11.68 10.14 4.60
CA ALA A 83 -10.33 10.55 4.23
C ALA A 83 -10.19 12.08 4.23
N LYS A 84 -9.04 12.58 4.72
CA LYS A 84 -8.71 14.01 4.71
C LYS A 84 -8.74 14.56 3.27
N ARG A 85 -9.10 15.85 3.10
CA ARG A 85 -9.20 16.50 1.78
C ARG A 85 -7.97 16.28 0.89
N GLY A 86 -6.77 16.37 1.45
CA GLY A 86 -5.51 16.15 0.72
C GLY A 86 -5.40 14.73 0.15
N TYR A 87 -5.84 13.73 0.91
CA TYR A 87 -5.86 12.34 0.46
C TYR A 87 -6.80 12.16 -0.74
N ARG A 88 -8.03 12.68 -0.64
CA ARG A 88 -9.00 12.61 -1.75
C ARG A 88 -8.48 13.30 -3.00
N LYS A 89 -7.89 14.49 -2.87
CA LYS A 89 -7.29 15.23 -3.99
C LYS A 89 -6.16 14.44 -4.66
N SER A 90 -5.29 13.80 -3.86
CA SER A 90 -4.21 12.95 -4.40
C SER A 90 -4.76 11.71 -5.11
N TYR A 91 -5.81 11.08 -4.58
CA TYR A 91 -6.46 9.94 -5.23
C TYR A 91 -7.07 10.34 -6.58
N SER A 92 -7.90 11.39 -6.61
CA SER A 92 -8.53 11.87 -7.84
C SER A 92 -7.50 12.23 -8.91
N ALA A 93 -6.40 12.89 -8.53
CA ALA A 93 -5.33 13.22 -9.49
C ALA A 93 -4.68 11.97 -10.13
N MET A 94 -4.49 10.89 -9.37
CA MET A 94 -3.97 9.62 -9.92
C MET A 94 -5.00 8.95 -10.82
N GLU A 95 -6.27 8.94 -10.41
CA GLU A 95 -7.37 8.38 -11.18
C GLU A 95 -7.55 9.11 -12.51
N ASP A 96 -7.60 10.45 -12.50
CA ASP A 96 -7.69 11.29 -13.69
C ASP A 96 -6.52 11.02 -14.65
N SER A 97 -5.31 10.88 -14.10
CA SER A 97 -4.10 10.59 -14.89
C SER A 97 -4.19 9.22 -15.55
N LEU A 98 -4.65 8.20 -14.81
CA LEU A 98 -4.82 6.85 -15.33
C LEU A 98 -5.88 6.82 -16.43
N GLN A 99 -7.05 7.44 -16.21
CA GLN A 99 -8.13 7.50 -17.20
C GLN A 99 -7.71 8.21 -18.48
N ARG A 100 -6.92 9.28 -18.36
CA ARG A 100 -6.46 10.06 -19.50
C ARG A 100 -5.39 9.34 -20.31
N ALA A 101 -4.44 8.68 -19.65
CA ALA A 101 -3.26 8.13 -20.30
C ALA A 101 -3.35 6.62 -20.60
N GLY A 102 -4.28 5.90 -19.98
CA GLY A 102 -4.33 4.43 -20.06
C GLY A 102 -3.20 3.73 -19.29
N THR A 103 -2.19 4.46 -18.82
CA THR A 103 -1.07 3.92 -18.06
C THR A 103 -0.64 4.92 -16.99
N LEU A 104 -0.19 4.40 -15.85
CA LEU A 104 0.35 5.22 -14.77
C LEU A 104 1.55 4.52 -14.13
N THR A 105 2.63 5.26 -13.88
CA THR A 105 3.78 4.74 -13.13
C THR A 105 3.70 5.24 -11.70
N LEU A 106 3.70 4.32 -10.72
CA LEU A 106 3.59 4.63 -9.30
C LEU A 106 4.67 3.88 -8.50
N LYS A 107 5.18 4.50 -7.43
CA LYS A 107 5.92 3.78 -6.39
C LYS A 107 4.99 2.75 -5.75
N ALA A 108 5.43 1.51 -5.55
CA ALA A 108 4.65 0.46 -4.92
C ALA A 108 4.21 0.86 -3.49
N PRO A 109 3.01 0.46 -3.03
CA PRO A 109 2.69 0.44 -1.60
C PRO A 109 3.69 -0.44 -0.85
N ILE A 110 3.94 -0.14 0.42
CA ILE A 110 4.89 -0.90 1.23
C ILE A 110 4.11 -1.77 2.21
N VAL A 111 4.49 -3.05 2.29
CA VAL A 111 4.00 -3.97 3.32
C VAL A 111 5.20 -4.42 4.15
N ILE A 112 5.11 -4.26 5.46
CA ILE A 112 6.09 -4.80 6.41
C ILE A 112 5.55 -6.12 6.92
N CYS A 113 6.32 -7.19 6.76
CA CYS A 113 6.03 -8.51 7.30
C CYS A 113 7.02 -8.80 8.42
N CYS A 114 6.53 -9.17 9.59
CA CYS A 114 7.35 -9.58 10.72
C CYS A 114 6.69 -10.80 11.37
N ARG A 115 7.38 -11.94 11.35
CA ARG A 115 6.84 -13.24 11.81
C ARG A 115 5.52 -13.56 11.09
N ASP A 116 4.44 -13.80 11.84
CA ASP A 116 3.11 -14.16 11.33
C ASP A 116 2.15 -12.96 11.22
N GLU A 117 2.67 -11.73 11.32
CA GLU A 117 1.87 -10.51 11.14
C GLU A 117 2.43 -9.64 10.00
N ALA A 118 1.53 -8.97 9.29
CA ALA A 118 1.90 -7.96 8.31
C ALA A 118 1.16 -6.64 8.55
N LEU A 119 1.76 -5.56 8.06
CA LEU A 119 1.25 -4.20 8.15
C LEU A 119 1.33 -3.53 6.77
N LEU A 120 0.22 -2.95 6.32
CA LEU A 120 0.24 -2.01 5.20
C LEU A 120 0.87 -0.70 5.67
N PHE A 121 2.18 -0.59 5.47
CA PHE A 121 3.01 0.49 5.97
C PHE A 121 2.78 1.79 5.22
N SER A 122 2.61 1.78 3.89
CA SER A 122 2.28 2.99 3.15
C SER A 122 1.56 2.70 1.83
N GLY A 123 1.02 3.76 1.22
CA GLY A 123 0.55 3.69 -0.17
C GLY A 123 -0.83 3.08 -0.37
N TYR A 124 -1.66 2.98 0.67
CA TYR A 124 -3.01 2.42 0.57
C TYR A 124 -3.85 3.03 -0.58
N ARG A 125 -3.75 4.34 -0.84
CA ARG A 125 -4.46 4.99 -1.98
C ARG A 125 -4.12 4.38 -3.34
N ARG A 126 -2.86 4.01 -3.55
CA ARG A 126 -2.36 3.43 -4.80
C ARG A 126 -2.89 2.00 -4.95
N LEU A 127 -2.94 1.27 -3.84
CA LEU A 127 -3.54 -0.05 -3.75
C LEU A 127 -5.03 -0.02 -4.11
N CYS A 128 -5.78 0.94 -3.52
CA CYS A 128 -7.19 1.15 -3.84
C CYS A 128 -7.44 1.45 -5.31
N LEU A 129 -6.62 2.32 -5.91
CA LEU A 129 -6.76 2.68 -7.33
C LEU A 129 -6.66 1.41 -8.20
N ALA A 130 -5.62 0.60 -8.00
CA ALA A 130 -5.45 -0.64 -8.76
C ALA A 130 -6.65 -1.59 -8.58
N TRP A 131 -7.09 -1.81 -7.34
CA TRP A 131 -8.21 -2.69 -7.04
C TRP A 131 -9.55 -2.21 -7.62
N ASN A 132 -9.77 -0.89 -7.74
CA ASN A 132 -10.98 -0.35 -8.34
C ASN A 132 -11.05 -0.56 -9.86
N TYR A 133 -9.90 -0.69 -10.51
CA TYR A 133 -9.80 -1.04 -11.92
C TYR A 133 -9.70 -2.56 -12.15
N GLY A 134 -9.90 -3.37 -11.10
CA GLY A 134 -9.83 -4.83 -11.18
C GLY A 134 -8.42 -5.38 -11.42
N MET A 135 -7.38 -4.57 -11.17
CA MET A 135 -5.98 -4.96 -11.35
C MET A 135 -5.45 -5.70 -10.13
N VAL A 136 -4.40 -6.51 -10.34
CA VAL A 136 -3.55 -7.03 -9.27
C VAL A 136 -2.36 -6.06 -9.09
N PRO A 137 -2.33 -5.22 -8.04
CA PRO A 137 -1.19 -4.35 -7.77
C PRO A 137 0.03 -5.16 -7.31
N TYR A 138 1.20 -4.53 -7.37
CA TYR A 138 2.40 -5.02 -6.70
C TYR A 138 2.72 -4.13 -5.49
N VAL A 139 3.16 -4.76 -4.40
CA VAL A 139 3.66 -4.07 -3.20
C VAL A 139 5.12 -4.37 -2.99
N TRP A 140 5.84 -3.44 -2.37
CA TRP A 140 7.17 -3.67 -1.85
C TRP A 140 7.05 -4.37 -0.50
N LEU A 141 7.23 -5.69 -0.50
CA LEU A 141 7.20 -6.52 0.68
C LEU A 141 8.57 -6.51 1.37
N VAL A 142 8.62 -5.95 2.57
CA VAL A 142 9.80 -5.92 3.43
C VAL A 142 9.64 -6.96 4.52
N THR A 143 10.54 -7.93 4.59
CA THR A 143 10.52 -8.98 5.63
C THR A 143 11.54 -8.65 6.72
N LEU A 144 11.05 -8.56 7.96
CA LEU A 144 11.87 -8.39 9.16
C LEU A 144 11.95 -9.73 9.93
N PRO A 145 13.09 -10.03 10.57
CA PRO A 145 13.25 -11.23 11.39
C PRO A 145 12.46 -11.19 12.70
#